data_AF-A0A8J1UCJ8-F1
#
_entry.id   AF-A0A8J1UCJ8-F1
#
_cell.length_a   1.000
_cell.length_b   1.000
_cell.length_c   1.000
_cell.angle_alpha   90.00
_cell.angle_beta   90.00
_cell.angle_gamma   90.00
#
_symmetry.space_group_name_H-M   'P 1'
#
loop_
_entity.id
_entity.type
_entity.pdbx_description
1 polymer ?
#
loop_
_entity_poly.entity_id
_entity_poly.type
_entity_poly.pdbx_seq_one_letter_code
_entity_poly.pdbx_strand_id
1 'polypeptide(L)'
;MVYIDEDNVTQQAFDNVTFKSKELIIVGENIWRYGAPILMAIGTFGNVCSVIVLSRKRMRKITMNLFLLALAIVDISMLWTGLLRKWIDVLLDVDFRILSGTSCKFHIFIQYTLRYLSSWIVMMVSIERFIAVFFPLRVKLVCKRLTFLIALSTVVVALVGLNLHFFWTFDLVEKDGTLKCETKADYVSYRRLWSWVNAMFASVIPSFVMFISSSLIIGKLVLRRCNTTTVTNGASKLASTISILILCNLFLLLILPSVIYQIRRPMVYPPPRVFSDYMLMGVIFNFLHYMNNVTNFFIYCVASKRFRRELVSIFKA
;
A
#
# COMPACT_ATOMS: atom_id res chain seq x y z
N MET A 1 40.71 4.22 -45.83
CA MET A 1 39.89 3.41 -44.91
C MET A 1 40.14 3.94 -43.52
N VAL A 2 39.13 4.56 -42.89
CA VAL A 2 39.21 4.95 -41.47
C VAL A 2 39.04 3.65 -40.70
N TYR A 3 40.11 3.15 -40.10
CA TYR A 3 40.04 2.09 -39.09
C TYR A 3 39.28 2.72 -37.91
N ILE A 4 37.98 2.44 -37.79
CA ILE A 4 37.24 2.70 -36.57
C ILE A 4 37.74 1.67 -35.58
N ASP A 5 38.43 2.14 -34.55
CA ASP A 5 38.99 1.34 -33.48
C ASP A 5 37.84 0.70 -32.67
N GLU A 6 37.43 -0.51 -33.06
CA GLU A 6 36.29 -1.24 -32.47
C GLU A 6 36.45 -1.43 -30.96
N ASP A 7 37.68 -1.54 -30.47
CA ASP A 7 38.00 -1.65 -29.05
C ASP A 7 37.71 -0.34 -28.29
N ASN A 8 37.91 0.81 -28.94
CA ASN A 8 37.65 2.12 -28.36
C ASN A 8 36.14 2.43 -28.34
N VAL A 9 35.41 2.00 -29.38
CA VAL A 9 33.94 2.12 -29.44
C VAL A 9 33.27 1.20 -28.42
N THR A 10 33.78 -0.02 -28.22
CA THR A 10 33.25 -0.96 -27.23
C THR A 10 33.55 -0.54 -25.79
N GLN A 11 34.75 -0.02 -25.51
CA GLN A 11 35.08 0.56 -24.21
C GLN A 11 34.25 1.80 -23.89
N GLN A 12 34.10 2.73 -24.85
CA GLN A 12 33.26 3.92 -24.68
C GLN A 12 31.78 3.55 -24.47
N ALA A 13 31.28 2.52 -25.16
CA ALA A 13 29.93 2.01 -24.95
C ALA A 13 29.79 1.37 -23.54
N PHE A 14 30.80 0.63 -23.08
CA PHE A 14 30.83 0.03 -21.74
C PHE A 14 30.87 1.10 -20.64
N ASP A 15 31.71 2.12 -20.78
CA ASP A 15 31.84 3.24 -19.85
C ASP A 15 30.55 4.08 -19.80
N ASN A 16 29.93 4.33 -20.95
CA ASN A 16 28.63 4.99 -21.03
C ASN A 16 27.53 4.17 -20.32
N VAL A 17 27.55 2.84 -20.46
CA VAL A 17 26.61 1.94 -19.78
C VAL A 17 26.81 1.95 -18.27
N THR A 18 28.06 1.92 -17.79
CA THR A 18 28.37 1.97 -16.36
C THR A 18 28.15 3.35 -15.75
N PHE A 19 28.39 4.43 -16.49
CA PHE A 19 28.10 5.78 -16.06
C PHE A 19 26.58 5.98 -15.87
N LYS A 20 25.79 5.65 -16.90
CA LYS A 20 24.33 5.79 -16.85
C LYS A 20 23.70 4.92 -15.76
N SER A 21 24.23 3.70 -15.53
CA SER A 21 23.71 2.84 -14.47
C SER A 21 23.94 3.43 -13.08
N LYS A 22 25.09 4.08 -12.84
CA LYS A 22 25.38 4.80 -11.60
C LYS A 22 24.44 6.00 -11.41
N GLU A 23 24.19 6.80 -12.44
CA GLU A 23 23.27 7.95 -12.34
C GLU A 23 21.86 7.52 -11.91
N LEU A 24 21.31 6.45 -12.49
CA LEU A 24 19.98 5.96 -12.16
C LEU A 24 19.87 5.45 -10.72
N ILE A 25 20.94 4.82 -10.20
CA ILE A 25 21.02 4.39 -8.80
C ILE A 25 21.00 5.61 -7.88
N ILE A 26 21.81 6.64 -8.17
CA ILE A 26 21.87 7.89 -7.41
C ILE A 26 20.50 8.59 -7.40
N VAL A 27 19.80 8.61 -8.54
CA VAL A 27 18.43 9.16 -8.60
C VAL A 27 17.49 8.39 -7.67
N GLY A 28 17.56 7.06 -7.68
CA GLY A 28 16.76 6.20 -6.79
C GLY A 28 17.06 6.46 -5.30
N GLU A 29 18.34 6.60 -4.95
CA GLU A 29 18.77 6.96 -3.59
C GLU A 29 18.25 8.35 -3.19
N ASN A 30 18.35 9.34 -4.07
CA ASN A 30 17.85 10.70 -3.82
C ASN A 30 16.33 10.72 -3.57
N ILE A 31 15.56 9.89 -4.29
CA ILE A 31 14.11 9.74 -4.04
C ILE A 31 13.87 9.27 -2.61
N TRP A 32 14.61 8.29 -2.11
CA TRP A 32 14.47 7.85 -0.71
C TRP A 32 15.00 8.90 0.27
N ARG A 33 16.18 9.48 0.00
CA ARG A 33 16.85 10.44 0.89
C ARG A 33 15.98 11.66 1.19
N TYR A 34 15.36 12.24 0.17
CA TYR A 34 14.54 13.45 0.31
C TYR A 34 13.05 13.16 0.34
N GLY A 35 12.56 12.20 -0.44
CA GLY A 35 11.14 11.88 -0.51
C GLY A 35 10.64 11.15 0.73
N ALA A 36 11.36 10.15 1.24
CA ALA A 36 10.91 9.38 2.40
C ALA A 36 10.55 10.23 3.62
N PRO A 37 11.39 11.18 4.11
CA PRO A 37 11.06 11.97 5.29
C PRO A 37 9.84 12.88 5.07
N ILE A 38 9.65 13.40 3.85
CA ILE A 38 8.46 14.20 3.50
C ILE A 38 7.19 13.36 3.60
N LEU A 39 7.17 12.17 2.98
CA LEU A 39 6.03 11.26 3.05
C LEU A 39 5.77 10.78 4.48
N MET A 40 6.82 10.48 5.23
CA MET A 40 6.72 10.09 6.63
C MET A 40 6.10 11.21 7.48
N ALA A 41 6.55 12.46 7.31
CA ALA A 41 6.03 13.59 8.07
C ALA A 41 4.55 13.84 7.76
N ILE A 42 4.20 13.97 6.47
CA ILE A 42 2.82 14.23 6.04
C ILE A 42 1.91 13.05 6.41
N GLY A 43 2.35 11.82 6.13
CA GLY A 43 1.59 10.61 6.40
C GLY A 43 1.37 10.35 7.87
N THR A 44 2.40 10.53 8.70
CA THR A 44 2.27 10.38 10.16
C THR A 44 1.33 11.44 10.71
N PHE A 45 1.51 12.71 10.34
CA PHE A 45 0.62 13.79 10.77
C PHE A 45 -0.85 13.51 10.40
N GLY A 46 -1.13 13.25 9.12
CA GLY A 46 -2.49 13.03 8.63
C GLY A 46 -3.16 11.80 9.26
N ASN A 47 -2.44 10.69 9.39
CA ASN A 47 -3.00 9.49 9.99
C ASN A 47 -3.15 9.61 11.52
N VAL A 48 -2.25 10.32 12.21
CA VAL A 48 -2.43 10.63 13.65
C VAL A 48 -3.67 11.49 13.86
N CYS A 49 -3.86 12.56 13.05
CA CYS A 49 -5.11 13.34 13.08
C CYS A 49 -6.34 12.45 12.82
N SER A 50 -6.24 11.51 11.87
CA SER A 50 -7.32 10.55 11.59
C SER A 50 -7.62 9.66 12.80
N VAL A 51 -6.59 9.12 13.46
CA VAL A 51 -6.73 8.33 14.69
C VAL A 51 -7.44 9.14 15.77
N ILE A 52 -7.00 10.38 16.03
CA ILE A 52 -7.60 11.24 17.05
C ILE A 52 -9.08 11.49 16.75
N VAL A 53 -9.41 11.92 15.52
CA VAL A 53 -10.78 12.22 15.11
C VAL A 53 -11.67 10.98 15.18
N LEU A 54 -11.22 9.87 14.59
CA LEU A 54 -12.02 8.64 14.49
C LEU A 54 -12.18 7.93 15.84
N SER A 55 -11.27 8.17 16.80
CA SER A 55 -11.35 7.65 18.17
C SER A 55 -12.36 8.39 19.06
N ARG A 56 -12.85 9.57 18.66
CA ARG A 56 -13.86 10.32 19.43
C ARG A 56 -15.13 9.49 19.62
N LYS A 57 -15.77 9.62 20.80
CA LYS A 57 -16.99 8.86 21.18
C LYS A 57 -18.10 8.95 20.13
N ARG A 58 -18.26 10.11 19.47
CA ARG A 58 -19.27 10.33 18.42
C ARG A 58 -18.95 9.62 17.10
N MET A 59 -17.68 9.38 16.84
CA MET A 59 -17.19 8.77 15.60
C MET A 59 -17.16 7.24 15.72
N ARG A 60 -16.68 6.69 16.83
CA ARG A 60 -16.61 5.22 17.08
C ARG A 60 -17.97 4.50 17.12
N LYS A 61 -19.09 5.23 17.22
CA LYS A 61 -20.44 4.65 17.12
C LYS A 61 -20.78 4.19 15.69
N ILE A 62 -20.04 4.65 14.68
CA ILE A 62 -20.20 4.24 13.30
C ILE A 62 -19.18 3.14 13.02
N THR A 63 -19.65 1.96 12.61
CA THR A 63 -18.84 0.77 12.32
C THR A 63 -17.75 1.05 11.29
N MET A 64 -18.09 1.69 10.16
CA MET A 64 -17.10 2.12 9.17
C MET A 64 -15.94 2.93 9.77
N ASN A 65 -16.19 3.83 10.73
CA ASN A 65 -15.12 4.64 11.31
C ASN A 65 -14.13 3.79 12.12
N LEU A 66 -14.52 2.60 12.58
CA LEU A 66 -13.61 1.66 13.24
C LEU A 66 -12.68 0.99 12.22
N PHE A 67 -13.15 0.66 11.01
CA PHE A 67 -12.26 0.22 9.91
C PHE A 67 -11.28 1.32 9.55
N LEU A 68 -11.74 2.54 9.35
CA LEU A 68 -10.86 3.67 9.00
C LEU A 68 -9.85 3.97 10.11
N LEU A 69 -10.23 3.78 11.38
CA LEU A 69 -9.31 3.90 12.50
C LEU A 69 -8.22 2.82 12.45
N ALA A 70 -8.60 1.56 12.21
CA ALA A 70 -7.64 0.47 12.04
C ALA A 70 -6.71 0.71 10.84
N LEU A 71 -7.26 1.21 9.72
CA LEU A 71 -6.49 1.58 8.53
C LEU A 71 -5.43 2.65 8.85
N ALA A 72 -5.80 3.71 9.55
CA ALA A 72 -4.85 4.77 9.92
C ALA A 72 -3.69 4.24 10.80
N ILE A 73 -3.96 3.26 11.68
CA ILE A 73 -2.92 2.61 12.49
C ILE A 73 -2.00 1.75 11.62
N VAL A 74 -2.57 0.98 10.68
CA VAL A 74 -1.82 0.16 9.71
C VAL A 74 -0.95 1.05 8.82
N ASP A 75 -1.49 2.17 8.33
CA ASP A 75 -0.78 3.10 7.45
C ASP A 75 0.41 3.76 8.19
N ILE A 76 0.24 4.20 9.44
CA ILE A 76 1.35 4.65 10.29
C ILE A 76 2.38 3.54 10.44
N SER A 77 1.93 2.31 10.75
CA SER A 77 2.85 1.18 10.93
C SER A 77 3.67 0.90 9.66
N MET A 78 3.05 0.99 8.48
CA MET A 78 3.74 0.85 7.18
C MET A 78 4.82 1.90 6.95
N LEU A 79 4.55 3.17 7.30
CA LEU A 79 5.53 4.25 7.17
C LEU A 79 6.72 4.03 8.10
N TRP A 80 6.48 3.69 9.37
CA TRP A 80 7.53 3.56 10.38
C TRP A 80 8.30 2.24 10.34
N THR A 81 7.74 1.18 9.78
CA THR A 81 8.45 -0.11 9.64
C THR A 81 9.06 -0.31 8.26
N GLY A 82 8.43 0.24 7.21
CA GLY A 82 8.84 0.05 5.82
C GLY A 82 9.63 1.24 5.28
N LEU A 83 9.01 2.42 5.27
CA LEU A 83 9.60 3.63 4.68
C LEU A 83 10.79 4.14 5.50
N LEU A 84 10.67 4.14 6.83
CA LEU A 84 11.79 4.49 7.73
C LEU A 84 13.01 3.60 7.50
N ARG A 85 12.82 2.29 7.34
CA ARG A 85 13.93 1.38 7.01
C ARG A 85 14.65 1.84 5.75
N LYS A 86 13.90 2.19 4.69
CA LYS A 86 14.49 2.67 3.43
C LYS A 86 15.19 4.02 3.55
N TRP A 87 14.72 4.87 4.44
CA TRP A 87 15.39 6.13 4.71
C TRP A 87 16.71 5.93 5.48
N ILE A 88 16.70 5.07 6.50
CA ILE A 88 17.90 4.72 7.28
C ILE A 88 18.96 4.04 6.38
N ASP A 89 18.54 3.11 5.54
CA ASP A 89 19.36 2.41 4.53
C ASP A 89 20.18 3.42 3.70
N VAL A 90 19.54 4.48 3.18
CA VAL A 90 20.21 5.48 2.32
C VAL A 90 21.01 6.54 3.10
N LEU A 91 20.67 6.79 4.37
CA LEU A 91 21.38 7.81 5.17
C LEU A 91 22.60 7.26 5.89
N LEU A 92 22.50 6.04 6.43
CA LEU A 92 23.50 5.45 7.31
C LEU A 92 24.19 4.23 6.67
N ASP A 93 23.76 3.80 5.49
CA ASP A 93 24.21 2.56 4.84
C ASP A 93 23.96 1.32 5.72
N VAL A 94 22.84 1.35 6.46
CA VAL A 94 22.43 0.28 7.39
C VAL A 94 21.04 -0.24 7.02
N ASP A 95 20.95 -1.47 6.54
CA ASP A 95 19.67 -2.19 6.40
C ASP A 95 19.38 -3.00 7.67
N PHE A 96 18.34 -2.61 8.41
CA PHE A 96 17.88 -3.34 9.61
C PHE A 96 17.69 -4.84 9.37
N ARG A 97 17.32 -5.25 8.14
CA ARG A 97 17.10 -6.67 7.80
C ARG A 97 18.36 -7.54 7.87
N ILE A 98 19.54 -6.97 7.70
CA ILE A 98 20.79 -7.75 7.68
C ILE A 98 21.42 -7.91 9.08
N LEU A 99 20.88 -7.22 10.10
CA LEU A 99 21.39 -7.30 11.47
C LEU A 99 21.27 -8.70 12.09
N SER A 100 20.25 -9.47 11.71
CA SER A 100 20.08 -10.86 12.13
C SER A 100 19.08 -11.60 11.23
N GLY A 101 19.16 -12.94 11.19
CA GLY A 101 18.18 -13.76 10.49
C GLY A 101 16.75 -13.55 11.02
N THR A 102 16.61 -13.32 12.33
CA THR A 102 15.32 -12.99 12.95
C THR A 102 14.78 -11.65 12.46
N SER A 103 15.63 -10.62 12.38
CA SER A 103 15.24 -9.31 11.85
C SER A 103 14.78 -9.40 10.39
N CYS A 104 15.52 -10.13 9.55
CA CYS A 104 15.13 -10.41 8.16
C CYS A 104 13.72 -11.02 8.08
N LYS A 105 13.50 -12.15 8.76
CA LYS A 105 12.24 -12.90 8.75
C LYS A 105 11.07 -12.05 9.28
N PHE A 106 11.26 -11.40 10.43
CA PHE A 106 10.23 -10.58 11.06
C PHE A 106 9.87 -9.36 10.22
N HIS A 107 10.87 -8.67 9.64
CA HIS A 107 10.63 -7.51 8.79
C HIS A 107 9.80 -7.89 7.55
N ILE A 108 10.16 -8.98 6.87
CA ILE A 108 9.38 -9.46 5.73
C ILE A 108 7.95 -9.81 6.16
N PHE A 109 7.80 -10.58 7.24
CA PHE A 109 6.49 -10.94 7.79
C PHE A 109 5.59 -9.73 8.07
N ILE A 110 6.09 -8.73 8.80
CA ILE A 110 5.29 -7.56 9.16
C ILE A 110 4.94 -6.70 7.94
N GLN A 111 5.87 -6.51 6.99
CA GLN A 111 5.61 -5.69 5.80
C GLN A 111 4.50 -6.27 4.93
N TYR A 112 4.54 -7.58 4.67
CA TYR A 112 3.50 -8.22 3.86
C TYR A 112 2.16 -8.26 4.59
N THR A 113 2.17 -8.53 5.90
CA THR A 113 0.95 -8.55 6.71
C THR A 113 0.28 -7.19 6.74
N LEU A 114 1.02 -6.11 7.02
CA LEU A 114 0.50 -4.75 7.03
C LEU A 114 0.01 -4.30 5.65
N ARG A 115 0.73 -4.66 4.58
CA ARG A 115 0.31 -4.40 3.19
C ARG A 115 -1.04 -5.03 2.89
N TYR A 116 -1.25 -6.30 3.27
CA TYR A 116 -2.53 -6.97 3.08
C TYR A 116 -3.62 -6.37 3.97
N LEU A 117 -3.32 -6.05 5.22
CA LEU A 117 -4.29 -5.43 6.11
C LEU A 117 -4.81 -4.10 5.57
N SER A 118 -3.94 -3.23 5.04
CA SER A 118 -4.35 -1.95 4.45
C SER A 118 -5.38 -2.16 3.33
N SER A 119 -5.11 -3.08 2.39
CA SER A 119 -6.01 -3.35 1.26
C SER A 119 -7.33 -4.02 1.66
N TRP A 120 -7.26 -4.99 2.58
CA TRP A 120 -8.44 -5.73 3.03
C TRP A 120 -9.34 -4.88 3.91
N ILE A 121 -8.81 -3.98 4.74
CA ILE A 121 -9.63 -3.06 5.53
C ILE A 121 -10.44 -2.13 4.61
N VAL A 122 -9.83 -1.60 3.55
CA VAL A 122 -10.54 -0.78 2.57
C VAL A 122 -11.63 -1.59 1.85
N MET A 123 -11.32 -2.82 1.43
CA MET A 123 -12.31 -3.71 0.82
C MET A 123 -13.51 -3.94 1.75
N MET A 124 -13.26 -4.17 3.05
CA MET A 124 -14.31 -4.35 4.05
C MET A 124 -15.20 -3.11 4.21
N VAL A 125 -14.61 -1.90 4.16
CA VAL A 125 -15.39 -0.64 4.12
C VAL A 125 -16.30 -0.60 2.90
N SER A 126 -15.81 -1.03 1.73
CA SER A 126 -16.61 -1.08 0.51
C SER A 126 -17.78 -2.08 0.61
N ILE A 127 -17.54 -3.26 1.19
CA ILE A 127 -18.57 -4.27 1.44
C ILE A 127 -19.63 -3.75 2.42
N GLU A 128 -19.23 -3.16 3.54
CA GLU A 128 -20.16 -2.58 4.52
C GLU A 128 -21.05 -1.51 3.86
N ARG A 129 -20.46 -0.68 3.01
CA ARG A 129 -21.17 0.36 2.26
C ARG A 129 -22.15 -0.20 1.25
N PHE A 130 -21.74 -1.24 0.53
CA PHE A 130 -22.63 -1.97 -0.37
C PHE A 130 -23.84 -2.52 0.38
N ILE A 131 -23.62 -3.20 1.51
CA ILE A 131 -24.70 -3.74 2.35
C ILE A 131 -25.62 -2.61 2.83
N ALA A 132 -25.07 -1.47 3.24
CA ALA A 132 -25.86 -0.33 3.71
C ALA A 132 -26.77 0.31 2.65
N VAL A 133 -26.38 0.24 1.37
CA VAL A 133 -27.14 0.81 0.25
C VAL A 133 -28.14 -0.21 -0.33
N PHE A 134 -27.73 -1.48 -0.41
CA PHE A 134 -28.55 -2.52 -1.01
C PHE A 134 -29.55 -3.14 -0.05
N PHE A 135 -29.18 -3.29 1.22
CA PHE A 135 -29.97 -3.99 2.24
C PHE A 135 -30.20 -3.11 3.49
N PRO A 136 -30.84 -1.93 3.35
CA PRO A 136 -30.96 -0.95 4.46
C PRO A 136 -31.65 -1.51 5.71
N LEU A 137 -32.57 -2.47 5.56
CA LEU A 137 -33.26 -3.14 6.67
C LEU A 137 -32.38 -4.14 7.42
N ARG A 138 -31.38 -4.74 6.74
CA ARG A 138 -30.45 -5.71 7.34
C ARG A 138 -29.25 -5.05 8.03
N VAL A 139 -28.99 -3.76 7.80
CA VAL A 139 -27.88 -3.01 8.42
C VAL A 139 -27.91 -3.08 9.95
N LYS A 140 -29.09 -2.96 10.57
CA LYS A 140 -29.22 -3.03 12.04
C LYS A 140 -28.92 -4.42 12.61
N LEU A 141 -29.03 -5.46 11.79
CA LEU A 141 -28.75 -6.85 12.17
C LEU A 141 -27.29 -7.22 11.92
N VAL A 142 -26.74 -6.81 10.78
CA VAL A 142 -25.41 -7.24 10.28
C VAL A 142 -24.29 -6.26 10.66
N CYS A 143 -24.52 -4.95 10.61
CA CYS A 143 -23.51 -3.93 10.90
C CYS A 143 -23.47 -3.58 12.40
N LYS A 144 -23.31 -4.61 13.24
CA LYS A 144 -23.09 -4.45 14.68
C LYS A 144 -21.60 -4.32 14.96
N ARG A 145 -21.24 -3.60 16.03
CA ARG A 145 -19.84 -3.45 16.46
C ARG A 145 -19.15 -4.79 16.73
N LEU A 146 -19.86 -5.75 17.33
CA LEU A 146 -19.31 -7.08 17.58
C LEU A 146 -19.03 -7.83 16.28
N THR A 147 -19.98 -7.85 15.34
CA THR A 147 -19.80 -8.47 14.01
C THR A 147 -18.61 -7.86 13.27
N PHE A 148 -18.42 -6.55 13.37
CA PHE A 148 -17.25 -5.85 12.85
C PHE A 148 -15.94 -6.35 13.48
N LEU A 149 -15.88 -6.40 14.82
CA LEU A 149 -14.66 -6.81 15.53
C LEU A 149 -14.30 -8.26 15.18
N ILE A 150 -15.31 -9.14 15.12
CA ILE A 150 -15.12 -10.53 14.68
C ILE A 150 -14.58 -10.56 13.25
N ALA A 151 -15.22 -9.86 12.30
CA ALA A 151 -14.79 -9.87 10.91
C ALA A 151 -13.36 -9.34 10.73
N LEU A 152 -13.01 -8.22 11.38
CA LEU A 152 -11.65 -7.66 11.33
C LEU A 152 -10.63 -8.63 11.96
N SER A 153 -10.94 -9.19 13.13
CA SER A 153 -10.07 -10.17 13.79
C SER A 153 -9.87 -11.43 12.95
N THR A 154 -10.92 -11.95 12.31
CA THR A 154 -10.82 -13.10 11.39
C THR A 154 -9.89 -12.79 10.22
N VAL A 155 -10.03 -11.62 9.60
CA VAL A 155 -9.14 -11.19 8.51
C VAL A 155 -7.70 -11.08 9.00
N VAL A 156 -7.46 -10.46 10.16
CA VAL A 156 -6.12 -10.34 10.76
C VAL A 156 -5.49 -11.71 10.98
N VAL A 157 -6.21 -12.63 11.62
CA VAL A 157 -5.71 -13.98 11.91
C VAL A 157 -5.41 -14.74 10.61
N ALA A 158 -6.28 -14.66 9.61
CA ALA A 158 -6.08 -15.33 8.32
C ALA A 158 -4.85 -14.78 7.58
N LEU A 159 -4.67 -13.46 7.54
CA LEU A 159 -3.53 -12.83 6.87
C LEU A 159 -2.22 -13.04 7.62
N VAL A 160 -2.25 -13.09 8.96
CA VAL A 160 -1.09 -13.50 9.76
C VAL A 160 -0.72 -14.93 9.41
N GLY A 161 -1.68 -15.87 9.44
CA GLY A 161 -1.46 -17.27 9.08
C GLY A 161 -0.87 -17.44 7.68
N LEU A 162 -1.39 -16.70 6.69
CA LEU A 162 -0.88 -16.69 5.32
C LEU A 162 0.61 -16.29 5.25
N ASN A 163 1.04 -15.33 6.06
CA ASN A 163 2.40 -14.80 6.03
C ASN A 163 3.39 -15.52 6.96
N LEU A 164 2.95 -16.46 7.82
CA LEU A 164 3.85 -17.19 8.73
C LEU A 164 4.99 -17.91 8.00
N HIS A 165 4.77 -18.30 6.73
CA HIS A 165 5.76 -19.01 5.95
C HIS A 165 7.10 -18.27 5.77
N PHE A 166 7.11 -16.95 5.89
CA PHE A 166 8.34 -16.17 5.81
C PHE A 166 9.38 -16.54 6.87
N PHE A 167 8.96 -17.09 8.01
CA PHE A 167 9.89 -17.53 9.06
C PHE A 167 10.76 -18.72 8.64
N TRP A 168 10.32 -19.53 7.66
CA TRP A 168 11.11 -20.66 7.15
C TRP A 168 11.61 -20.48 5.71
N THR A 169 10.99 -19.60 4.90
CA THR A 169 11.39 -19.39 3.49
C THR A 169 12.43 -18.29 3.27
N PHE A 170 12.58 -17.32 4.19
CA PHE A 170 13.58 -16.25 4.10
C PHE A 170 14.72 -16.48 5.08
N ASP A 171 15.93 -16.05 4.71
CA ASP A 171 17.08 -15.99 5.61
C ASP A 171 18.12 -14.96 5.13
N LEU A 172 19.19 -14.82 5.89
CA LEU A 172 20.40 -14.14 5.42
C LEU A 172 21.14 -15.05 4.46
N VAL A 173 21.33 -14.58 3.22
CA VAL A 173 22.03 -15.28 2.16
C VAL A 173 23.18 -14.41 1.70
N GLU A 174 24.38 -14.96 1.71
CA GLU A 174 25.58 -14.32 1.18
C GLU A 174 25.65 -14.54 -0.34
N LYS A 175 25.78 -13.45 -1.10
CA LYS A 175 26.00 -13.48 -2.56
C LYS A 175 27.05 -12.44 -2.93
N ASP A 176 28.08 -12.89 -3.63
CA ASP A 176 29.17 -12.04 -4.12
C ASP A 176 29.83 -11.18 -3.02
N GLY A 177 30.05 -11.78 -1.83
CA GLY A 177 30.60 -11.11 -0.66
C GLY A 177 29.65 -10.12 0.03
N THR A 178 28.37 -10.07 -0.38
CA THR A 178 27.35 -9.21 0.23
C THR A 178 26.26 -10.02 0.92
N LEU A 179 25.99 -9.72 2.19
CA LEU A 179 24.94 -10.35 2.96
C LEU A 179 23.59 -9.69 2.66
N LYS A 180 22.59 -10.47 2.22
CA LYS A 180 21.26 -9.96 1.86
C LYS A 180 20.15 -10.80 2.50
N CYS A 181 19.09 -10.13 2.91
CA CYS A 181 17.85 -10.78 3.34
C CYS A 181 17.03 -11.21 2.12
N GLU A 182 17.09 -12.49 1.75
CA GLU A 182 16.44 -13.04 0.56
C GLU A 182 15.77 -14.40 0.86
N THR A 183 14.97 -14.87 -0.10
CA THR A 183 14.46 -16.24 -0.09
C THR A 183 15.62 -17.24 -0.14
N LYS A 184 15.59 -18.27 0.71
CA LYS A 184 16.55 -19.38 0.73
C LYS A 184 16.61 -20.08 -0.65
N ALA A 185 17.75 -20.68 -0.95
CA ALA A 185 18.01 -21.34 -2.24
C ALA A 185 16.96 -22.42 -2.59
N ASP A 186 16.58 -23.23 -1.60
CA ASP A 186 15.58 -24.31 -1.76
C ASP A 186 14.18 -23.80 -2.14
N TYR A 187 13.91 -22.51 -1.93
CA TYR A 187 12.61 -21.87 -2.14
C TYR A 187 12.64 -20.82 -3.26
N VAL A 188 13.63 -20.86 -4.17
CA VAL A 188 13.70 -19.90 -5.30
C VAL A 188 12.49 -20.07 -6.24
N SER A 189 12.10 -21.29 -6.56
CA SER A 189 10.89 -21.57 -7.38
C SER A 189 9.60 -21.08 -6.70
N TYR A 190 9.56 -21.15 -5.37
CA TYR A 190 8.44 -20.66 -4.56
C TYR A 190 8.25 -19.14 -4.67
N ARG A 191 9.33 -18.37 -4.88
CA ARG A 191 9.27 -16.91 -5.05
C ARG A 191 8.33 -16.47 -6.16
N ARG A 192 8.30 -17.20 -7.29
CA ARG A 192 7.41 -16.87 -8.43
C ARG A 192 5.96 -17.05 -8.05
N LEU A 193 5.62 -18.20 -7.46
CA LEU A 193 4.28 -18.49 -6.98
C LEU A 193 3.83 -17.43 -5.96
N TRP A 194 4.69 -17.11 -5.00
CA TRP A 194 4.36 -16.14 -3.95
C TRP A 194 4.17 -14.72 -4.48
N SER A 195 4.86 -14.33 -5.56
CA SER A 195 4.67 -13.03 -6.20
C SER A 195 3.24 -12.88 -6.75
N TRP A 196 2.65 -13.96 -7.27
CA TRP A 196 1.24 -14.00 -7.68
C TRP A 196 0.28 -13.99 -6.50
N VAL A 197 0.58 -14.75 -5.44
CA VAL A 197 -0.23 -14.71 -4.20
C VAL A 197 -0.27 -13.29 -3.64
N ASN A 198 0.89 -12.64 -3.52
CA ASN A 198 0.98 -11.25 -3.11
C ASN A 198 0.19 -10.32 -4.02
N ALA A 199 0.24 -10.52 -5.35
CA ALA A 199 -0.55 -9.73 -6.28
C ALA A 199 -2.06 -9.86 -6.04
N MET A 200 -2.53 -11.09 -5.81
CA MET A 200 -3.94 -11.40 -5.58
C MET A 200 -4.44 -10.77 -4.28
N PHE A 201 -3.71 -10.98 -3.18
CA PHE A 201 -4.13 -10.55 -1.85
C PHE A 201 -3.86 -9.06 -1.57
N ALA A 202 -2.76 -8.50 -2.09
CA ALA A 202 -2.46 -7.08 -1.90
C ALA A 202 -3.28 -6.18 -2.83
N SER A 203 -3.67 -6.65 -4.02
CA SER A 203 -4.21 -5.76 -5.05
C SER A 203 -5.44 -6.31 -5.77
N VAL A 204 -5.35 -7.45 -6.45
CA VAL A 204 -6.38 -7.88 -7.42
C VAL A 204 -7.73 -8.15 -6.74
N ILE A 205 -7.75 -8.98 -5.69
CA ILE A 205 -9.00 -9.34 -4.99
C ILE A 205 -9.64 -8.10 -4.35
N PRO A 206 -8.93 -7.29 -3.51
CA PRO A 206 -9.50 -6.07 -2.95
C PRO A 206 -10.04 -5.14 -4.02
N SER A 207 -9.27 -4.89 -5.08
CA SER A 207 -9.64 -3.94 -6.13
C SER A 207 -10.84 -4.38 -6.94
N PHE A 208 -10.94 -5.67 -7.26
CA PHE A 208 -12.07 -6.23 -7.98
C PHE A 208 -13.37 -6.10 -7.18
N VAL A 209 -13.35 -6.47 -5.91
CA VAL A 209 -14.50 -6.34 -5.01
C VAL A 209 -14.90 -4.87 -4.83
N MET A 210 -13.91 -4.00 -4.63
CA MET A 210 -14.09 -2.56 -4.52
C MET A 210 -14.72 -1.94 -5.77
N PHE A 211 -14.24 -2.31 -6.95
CA PHE A 211 -14.74 -1.81 -8.23
C PHE A 211 -16.20 -2.24 -8.47
N ILE A 212 -16.51 -3.52 -8.28
CA ILE A 212 -17.88 -4.04 -8.46
C ILE A 212 -18.84 -3.38 -7.47
N SER A 213 -18.51 -3.42 -6.17
CA SER A 213 -19.37 -2.86 -5.12
C SER A 213 -19.64 -1.38 -5.35
N SER A 214 -18.61 -0.62 -5.70
CA SER A 214 -18.75 0.81 -6.01
C SER A 214 -19.62 1.06 -7.25
N SER A 215 -19.41 0.31 -8.32
CA SER A 215 -20.18 0.45 -9.57
C SER A 215 -21.68 0.19 -9.34
N LEU A 216 -22.00 -0.87 -8.59
CA LEU A 216 -23.37 -1.19 -8.20
C LEU A 216 -23.99 -0.07 -7.33
N ILE A 217 -23.24 0.47 -6.37
CA ILE A 217 -23.71 1.58 -5.53
C ILE A 217 -24.02 2.82 -6.39
N ILE A 218 -23.13 3.21 -7.32
CA ILE A 218 -23.38 4.36 -8.21
C ILE A 218 -24.65 4.11 -9.02
N GLY A 219 -24.75 2.96 -9.70
CA GLY A 219 -25.89 2.63 -10.55
C GLY A 219 -27.21 2.76 -9.78
N LYS A 220 -27.27 2.20 -8.57
CA LYS A 220 -28.47 2.31 -7.71
C LYS A 220 -28.75 3.76 -7.27
N LEU A 221 -27.73 4.55 -6.97
CA LEU A 221 -27.89 5.95 -6.56
C LEU A 221 -28.35 6.85 -7.72
N VAL A 222 -27.83 6.63 -8.93
CA VAL A 222 -28.22 7.38 -10.14
C VAL A 222 -29.65 7.04 -10.53
N LEU A 223 -30.00 5.75 -10.62
CA LEU A 223 -31.37 5.32 -10.93
C LEU A 223 -32.39 5.87 -9.94
N ARG A 224 -32.06 5.90 -8.64
CA ARG A 224 -32.94 6.47 -7.62
C ARG A 224 -33.10 7.99 -7.76
N ARG A 225 -32.08 8.70 -8.22
CA ARG A 225 -32.13 10.14 -8.49
C ARG A 225 -32.97 10.46 -9.73
N CYS A 226 -32.95 9.61 -10.75
CA CYS A 226 -33.85 9.74 -11.91
C CYS A 226 -35.32 9.52 -11.53
N ASN A 227 -35.60 8.59 -10.60
CA ASN A 227 -36.98 8.26 -10.21
C ASN A 227 -37.56 9.15 -9.09
N THR A 228 -36.78 10.04 -8.47
CA THR A 228 -37.23 10.82 -7.32
C THR A 228 -37.05 12.32 -7.59
N THR A 229 -38.16 13.07 -7.73
CA THR A 229 -38.17 14.53 -7.94
C THR A 229 -37.83 15.34 -6.68
N THR A 230 -37.79 14.72 -5.49
CA THR A 230 -37.49 15.41 -4.23
C THR A 230 -35.98 15.42 -3.90
N VAL A 231 -35.38 16.61 -4.00
CA VAL A 231 -33.95 16.88 -3.76
C VAL A 231 -33.66 16.98 -2.26
N THR A 232 -33.69 15.90 -1.49
CA THR A 232 -33.07 15.92 -0.15
C THR A 232 -32.37 14.60 0.21
N ASN A 233 -31.17 14.72 0.78
CA ASN A 233 -30.26 13.66 1.27
C ASN A 233 -29.49 12.76 0.27
N GLY A 234 -29.81 12.77 -1.03
CA GLY A 234 -29.07 11.97 -2.04
C GLY A 234 -27.60 12.39 -2.23
N ALA A 235 -27.33 13.71 -2.22
CA ALA A 235 -26.00 14.27 -2.50
C ALA A 235 -24.93 13.87 -1.48
N SER A 236 -25.27 13.76 -0.19
CA SER A 236 -24.31 13.36 0.85
C SER A 236 -23.94 11.87 0.78
N LYS A 237 -24.85 11.01 0.32
CA LYS A 237 -24.56 9.57 0.11
C LYS A 237 -23.71 9.38 -1.14
N LEU A 238 -24.01 10.11 -2.22
CA LEU A 238 -23.22 10.11 -3.45
C LEU A 238 -21.78 10.58 -3.22
N ALA A 239 -21.58 11.68 -2.46
CA ALA A 239 -20.24 12.18 -2.14
C ALA A 239 -19.38 11.17 -1.33
N SER A 240 -20.01 10.41 -0.42
CA SER A 240 -19.33 9.34 0.33
C SER A 240 -19.01 8.13 -0.53
N THR A 241 -19.81 7.83 -1.57
CA THR A 241 -19.53 6.76 -2.54
C THR A 241 -18.44 7.18 -3.52
N ILE A 242 -18.45 8.42 -4.00
CA ILE A 242 -17.43 8.98 -4.89
C ILE A 242 -16.05 8.96 -4.22
N SER A 243 -15.97 9.22 -2.92
CA SER A 243 -14.71 9.11 -2.18
C SER A 243 -14.19 7.68 -2.09
N ILE A 244 -15.08 6.69 -1.98
CA ILE A 244 -14.69 5.28 -2.02
C ILE A 244 -14.17 4.94 -3.41
N LEU A 245 -14.81 5.38 -4.50
CA LEU A 245 -14.31 5.21 -5.87
C LEU A 245 -12.96 5.87 -6.10
N ILE A 246 -12.78 7.10 -5.63
CA ILE A 246 -11.49 7.80 -5.69
C ILE A 246 -10.43 6.96 -4.96
N LEU A 247 -10.79 6.45 -3.79
CA LEU A 247 -9.91 5.59 -3.00
C LEU A 247 -9.61 4.26 -3.70
N CYS A 248 -10.58 3.64 -4.40
CA CYS A 248 -10.37 2.44 -5.22
C CYS A 248 -9.45 2.71 -6.42
N ASN A 249 -9.65 3.83 -7.12
CA ASN A 249 -8.86 4.21 -8.29
C ASN A 249 -7.44 4.63 -7.89
N LEU A 250 -7.28 5.40 -6.81
CA LEU A 250 -5.96 5.73 -6.26
C LEU A 250 -5.24 4.50 -5.75
N PHE A 251 -5.94 3.60 -5.06
CA PHE A 251 -5.38 2.33 -4.60
C PHE A 251 -4.84 1.49 -5.76
N LEU A 252 -5.62 1.32 -6.83
CA LEU A 252 -5.18 0.64 -8.05
C LEU A 252 -3.99 1.34 -8.72
N LEU A 253 -4.07 2.65 -8.94
CA LEU A 253 -3.02 3.41 -9.61
C LEU A 253 -1.69 3.40 -8.84
N LEU A 254 -1.75 3.46 -7.50
CA LEU A 254 -0.57 3.56 -6.65
C LEU A 254 0.05 2.20 -6.32
N ILE A 255 -0.73 1.10 -6.36
CA ILE A 255 -0.25 -0.22 -5.91
C ILE A 255 -0.01 -1.18 -7.07
N LEU A 256 -0.80 -1.11 -8.15
CA LEU A 256 -0.68 -2.01 -9.29
C LEU A 256 0.73 -1.98 -9.92
N PRO A 257 1.39 -0.83 -10.11
CA PRO A 257 2.75 -0.80 -10.66
C PRO A 257 3.76 -1.57 -9.80
N SER A 258 3.68 -1.43 -8.47
CA SER A 258 4.53 -2.16 -7.51
C SER A 258 4.31 -3.67 -7.58
N VAL A 259 3.05 -4.09 -7.74
CA VAL A 259 2.69 -5.51 -7.87
C VAL A 259 3.19 -6.10 -9.19
N ILE A 260 2.98 -5.40 -10.31
CA ILE A 260 3.48 -5.84 -11.63
C ILE A 260 4.99 -5.95 -11.59
N TYR A 261 5.68 -4.97 -11.01
CA TYR A 261 7.12 -4.98 -10.85
C TYR A 261 7.64 -6.21 -10.08
N GLN A 262 6.97 -6.57 -8.97
CA GLN A 262 7.32 -7.75 -8.18
C GLN A 262 7.13 -9.05 -8.96
N ILE A 263 6.03 -9.18 -9.72
CA ILE A 263 5.77 -10.36 -10.58
C ILE A 263 6.84 -10.48 -11.67
N ARG A 264 7.27 -9.36 -12.24
CA ARG A 264 8.25 -9.30 -13.34
C ARG A 264 9.71 -9.31 -12.86
N ARG A 265 9.97 -9.48 -11.56
CA ARG A 265 11.34 -9.48 -11.04
C ARG A 265 12.17 -10.61 -11.67
N PRO A 266 13.29 -10.29 -12.34
CA PRO A 266 14.11 -11.32 -12.97
C PRO A 266 14.69 -12.25 -11.91
N MET A 267 14.73 -13.55 -12.23
CA MET A 267 15.29 -14.57 -11.33
C MET A 267 16.82 -14.59 -11.34
N VAL A 268 17.41 -14.16 -12.46
CA VAL A 268 18.86 -14.04 -12.69
C VAL A 268 19.20 -12.57 -12.83
N TYR A 269 20.37 -12.16 -12.34
CA TYR A 269 20.83 -10.78 -12.47
C TYR A 269 20.96 -10.41 -13.96
N PRO A 270 20.20 -9.40 -14.43
CA PRO A 270 20.31 -8.94 -15.81
C PRO A 270 21.58 -8.08 -15.99
N PRO A 271 21.96 -7.75 -17.23
CA PRO A 271 23.08 -6.84 -17.51
C PRO A 271 22.95 -5.51 -16.75
N PRO A 272 24.06 -4.84 -16.40
CA PRO A 272 24.07 -3.67 -15.49
C PRO A 272 23.08 -2.56 -15.83
N ARG A 273 22.92 -2.22 -17.11
CA ARG A 273 21.96 -1.20 -17.58
C ARG A 273 20.51 -1.57 -17.28
N VAL A 274 20.14 -2.80 -17.60
CA VAL A 274 18.79 -3.32 -17.36
C VAL A 274 18.54 -3.44 -15.85
N PHE A 275 19.58 -3.78 -15.09
CA PHE A 275 19.51 -3.82 -13.64
C PHE A 275 19.24 -2.44 -13.02
N SER A 276 19.97 -1.39 -13.43
CA SER A 276 19.76 -0.03 -12.90
C SER A 276 18.39 0.55 -13.26
N ASP A 277 17.93 0.35 -14.51
CA ASP A 277 16.58 0.75 -14.93
C ASP A 277 15.51 0.04 -14.08
N TYR A 278 15.67 -1.27 -13.89
CA TYR A 278 14.78 -2.07 -13.06
C TYR A 278 14.77 -1.60 -11.61
N MET A 279 15.94 -1.33 -11.01
CA MET A 279 16.04 -0.82 -9.64
C MET A 279 15.34 0.52 -9.47
N LEU A 280 15.55 1.48 -10.38
CA LEU A 280 14.87 2.78 -10.34
C LEU A 280 13.35 2.64 -10.45
N MET A 281 12.85 1.80 -11.36
CA MET A 281 11.41 1.51 -11.46
C MET A 281 10.87 0.91 -10.15
N GLY A 282 11.64 0.02 -9.53
CA GLY A 282 11.33 -0.51 -8.21
C GLY A 282 11.24 0.56 -7.13
N VAL A 283 12.13 1.55 -7.14
CA VAL A 283 12.07 2.70 -6.24
C VAL A 283 10.80 3.50 -6.48
N ILE A 284 10.55 3.92 -7.72
CA ILE A 284 9.38 4.73 -8.10
C ILE A 284 8.08 4.02 -7.69
N PHE A 285 7.93 2.75 -8.02
CA PHE A 285 6.70 2.01 -7.73
C PHE A 285 6.51 1.72 -6.24
N ASN A 286 7.58 1.46 -5.48
CA ASN A 286 7.46 1.35 -4.03
C ASN A 286 7.13 2.71 -3.38
N PHE A 287 7.66 3.80 -3.92
CA PHE A 287 7.33 5.14 -3.45
C PHE A 287 5.86 5.48 -3.69
N LEU A 288 5.33 5.17 -4.88
CA LEU A 288 3.90 5.26 -5.18
C LEU A 288 3.06 4.39 -4.23
N HIS A 289 3.52 3.17 -3.93
CA HIS A 289 2.86 2.32 -2.95
C HIS A 289 2.80 2.99 -1.57
N TYR A 290 3.89 3.64 -1.12
CA TYR A 290 3.89 4.36 0.16
C TYR A 290 2.97 5.58 0.15
N MET A 291 2.81 6.28 -0.98
CA MET A 291 1.83 7.38 -1.12
C MET A 291 0.41 6.93 -0.79
N ASN A 292 0.03 5.68 -1.07
CA ASN A 292 -1.28 5.16 -0.71
C ASN A 292 -1.54 5.22 0.81
N ASN A 293 -0.51 5.06 1.64
CA ASN A 293 -0.63 5.15 3.10
C ASN A 293 -0.75 6.62 3.59
N VAL A 294 -0.58 7.61 2.70
CA VAL A 294 -0.63 9.04 3.04
C VAL A 294 -1.96 9.68 2.60
N THR A 295 -2.56 9.19 1.51
CA THR A 295 -3.72 9.82 0.85
C THR A 295 -5.01 9.76 1.66
N ASN A 296 -5.18 8.76 2.53
CA ASN A 296 -6.42 8.50 3.25
C ASN A 296 -6.95 9.71 4.05
N PHE A 297 -6.08 10.39 4.79
CA PHE A 297 -6.45 11.61 5.54
C PHE A 297 -7.02 12.71 4.65
N PHE A 298 -6.36 12.99 3.51
CA PHE A 298 -6.80 14.02 2.57
C PHE A 298 -8.16 13.68 1.96
N ILE A 299 -8.39 12.39 1.64
CA ILE A 299 -9.68 11.91 1.17
C ILE A 299 -10.77 12.17 2.22
N TYR A 300 -10.49 11.90 3.50
CA TYR A 300 -11.46 12.17 4.58
C TYR A 300 -11.78 13.67 4.70
N CYS A 301 -10.77 14.53 4.59
CA CYS A 301 -10.95 15.98 4.61
C CYS A 301 -11.80 16.48 3.44
N VAL A 302 -11.58 15.98 2.22
CA VAL A 302 -12.37 16.38 1.05
C VAL A 302 -13.79 15.85 1.12
N ALA A 303 -13.96 14.58 1.48
CA ALA A 303 -15.22 13.88 1.27
C ALA A 303 -16.16 13.82 2.48
N SER A 304 -15.65 13.93 3.72
CA SER A 304 -16.45 13.76 4.92
C SER A 304 -16.67 15.08 5.67
N LYS A 305 -17.86 15.68 5.46
CA LYS A 305 -18.31 16.84 6.26
C LYS A 305 -18.33 16.57 7.77
N ARG A 306 -18.52 15.31 8.18
CA ARG A 306 -18.51 14.92 9.60
C ARG A 306 -17.09 14.89 10.15
N PHE A 307 -16.15 14.33 9.39
CA PHE A 307 -14.73 14.32 9.76
C PHE A 307 -14.19 15.75 9.92
N ARG A 308 -14.45 16.63 8.94
CA ARG A 308 -14.04 18.05 9.02
C ARG A 308 -14.56 18.76 10.26
N ARG A 309 -15.83 18.55 10.64
CA ARG A 309 -16.41 19.18 11.84
C ARG A 309 -15.73 18.73 13.13
N GLU A 310 -15.46 17.44 13.25
CA GLU A 310 -14.75 16.91 14.43
C GLU A 310 -13.28 17.34 14.45
N LEU A 311 -12.63 17.45 13.27
CA LEU A 311 -11.26 17.96 13.14
C LEU A 311 -11.15 19.41 13.59
N VAL A 312 -12.03 20.30 13.08
CA VAL A 312 -12.07 21.71 13.49
C VAL A 312 -12.37 21.85 14.99
N SER A 313 -13.21 20.97 15.54
CA SER A 313 -13.49 20.95 16.99
C SER A 313 -12.27 20.59 17.83
N ILE A 314 -11.26 19.91 17.29
CA ILE A 314 -10.01 19.61 18.02
C ILE A 314 -9.13 20.86 18.09
N PHE A 315 -9.03 21.62 16.99
CA PHE A 315 -8.20 22.83 16.93
C PHE A 315 -8.85 24.07 17.54
N LYS A 316 -10.13 23.99 17.93
CA LYS A 316 -10.86 25.06 18.62
C LYS A 316 -10.96 24.84 20.14
N ALA A 317 -10.51 23.68 20.63
CA ALA A 317 -10.43 23.35 22.06
C ALA A 317 -9.03 23.66 22.55
#